data_AF-A0A3M1C8U9-F1
#
_entry.id   AF-A0A3M1C8U9-F1
#
_cell.length_a   1.000
_cell.length_b   1.000
_cell.length_c   1.000
_cell.angle_alpha   90.00
_cell.angle_beta   90.00
_cell.angle_gamma   90.00
#
_symmetry.space_group_name_H-M   'P 1'
#
loop_
_entity.id
_entity.type
_entity.pdbx_description
1 polymer ?
#
loop_
_entity_poly.entity_id
_entity_poly.type
_entity_poly.pdbx_seq_one_letter_code
_entity_poly.pdbx_strand_id
1 'polypeptide(L)'
;FEDFRKREDGRFVASEAIENLIKNTHSRFIIFSYSSGGRVPFKELVDIFSSYCKIKEIQKIDYKKNVMSYMRWTNEWIEMKEEPHTEYLFLLKK
;
A
#
# COMPACT_ATOMS: atom_id res chain seq x y z
N PHE A 1 15.77 2.30 6.23
CA PHE A 1 15.85 1.45 7.45
C PHE A 1 14.96 1.95 8.59
N GLU A 2 14.32 3.13 8.51
CA GLU A 2 13.46 3.66 9.60
C GLU A 2 11.98 3.21 9.53
N ASP A 3 11.45 2.87 8.36
CA ASP A 3 10.01 2.60 8.12
C ASP A 3 9.45 1.29 8.72
N PHE A 4 10.30 0.45 9.31
CA PHE A 4 9.87 -0.78 10.02
C PHE A 4 9.86 -0.62 11.54
N ARG A 5 10.27 0.55 12.06
CA ARG A 5 10.19 0.83 13.48
C ARG A 5 8.70 0.95 13.86
N LYS A 6 8.27 0.12 14.80
CA LYS A 6 7.06 0.40 15.57
C LYS A 6 7.43 1.40 16.67
N ARG A 7 6.58 2.38 16.94
CA ARG A 7 6.73 3.19 18.15
C ARG A 7 6.41 2.34 19.39
N GLU A 8 6.66 2.89 20.57
CA GLU A 8 6.37 2.24 21.86
C GLU A 8 4.89 1.85 22.02
N ASP A 9 3.99 2.49 21.27
CA ASP A 9 2.54 2.19 21.21
C ASP A 9 2.17 1.05 20.24
N GLY A 10 3.15 0.48 19.53
CA GLY A 10 2.97 -0.60 18.57
C GLY A 10 2.53 -0.16 17.16
N ARG A 11 2.31 1.13 16.90
CA ARG A 11 1.95 1.64 15.57
C ARG A 11 3.16 1.74 14.66
N PHE A 12 2.97 1.44 13.37
CA PHE A 12 4.02 1.60 12.36
C PHE A 12 4.20 3.08 12.03
N VAL A 13 5.46 3.52 11.89
CA VAL A 13 5.79 4.89 11.42
C VAL A 13 5.13 5.20 10.07
N ALA A 14 5.00 4.19 9.20
CA ALA A 14 4.32 4.33 7.91
C ALA A 14 2.81 4.67 8.04
N SER A 15 2.12 4.14 9.06
CA SER A 15 0.71 4.43 9.29
C SER A 15 0.49 5.89 9.69
N GLU A 16 1.33 6.40 10.58
CA GLU A 16 1.29 7.80 11.02
C GLU A 16 1.61 8.76 9.86
N ALA A 17 2.57 8.40 9.01
CA ALA A 17 2.91 9.18 7.83
C ALA A 17 1.72 9.26 6.85
N ILE A 18 1.03 8.14 6.59
CA ILE A 18 -0.17 8.10 5.73
C ILE A 18 -1.32 8.90 6.37
N GLU A 19 -1.54 8.74 7.67
CA GLU A 19 -2.54 9.50 8.40
C GLU A 19 -2.31 11.01 8.27
N ASN A 20 -1.07 11.47 8.52
CA ASN A 20 -0.69 12.87 8.37
C ASN A 20 -0.83 13.36 6.93
N LEU A 21 -0.47 12.54 5.93
CA LEU A 21 -0.64 12.86 4.52
C LEU A 21 -2.11 13.11 4.18
N ILE A 22 -2.99 12.18 4.54
CA ILE A 22 -4.43 12.30 4.25
C ILE A 22 -5.03 13.47 5.02
N LYS A 23 -4.69 13.64 6.29
CA LYS A 23 -5.19 14.75 7.12
C LYS A 23 -4.88 16.11 6.51
N ASN A 24 -3.64 16.33 6.11
CA ASN A 24 -3.15 17.64 5.65
C ASN A 24 -3.32 17.91 4.14
N THR A 25 -3.65 16.89 3.34
CA THR A 25 -3.93 17.07 1.91
C THR A 25 -5.25 17.82 1.70
N HIS A 26 -5.17 19.00 1.09
CA HIS A 26 -6.33 19.83 0.75
C HIS A 26 -6.81 19.53 -0.68
N SER A 27 -7.69 18.54 -0.82
CA SER A 27 -8.30 18.17 -2.09
C SER A 27 -9.73 17.69 -1.87
N ARG A 28 -10.62 17.88 -2.87
CA ARG A 28 -11.98 17.33 -2.83
C ARG A 28 -11.99 15.81 -3.02
N PHE A 29 -11.06 15.29 -3.82
CA PHE A 29 -10.90 13.87 -4.11
C PHE A 29 -9.43 13.47 -4.04
N ILE A 30 -9.15 12.29 -3.51
CA ILE A 30 -7.80 11.72 -3.45
C ILE A 30 -7.86 10.32 -4.06
N ILE A 31 -6.97 10.03 -5.00
CA ILE A 31 -6.68 8.66 -5.43
C ILE A 31 -5.41 8.23 -4.72
N PHE A 32 -5.49 7.13 -3.99
CA PHE A 32 -4.36 6.57 -3.27
C PHE A 32 -4.06 5.17 -3.82
N SER A 33 -2.89 4.99 -4.43
CA SER A 33 -2.41 3.67 -4.88
C SER A 33 -1.56 3.03 -3.80
N TYR A 34 -1.78 1.73 -3.59
CA TYR A 34 -1.08 0.98 -2.56
C TYR A 34 -0.80 -0.47 -3.00
N SER A 35 0.47 -0.87 -3.02
CA SER A 35 0.85 -2.24 -3.31
C SER A 35 0.57 -3.18 -2.14
N SER A 36 0.16 -4.41 -2.43
CA SER A 36 -0.01 -5.52 -1.46
C SER A 36 1.25 -5.83 -0.64
N GLY A 37 2.44 -5.54 -1.17
CA GLY A 37 3.71 -5.63 -0.44
C GLY A 37 4.01 -4.42 0.46
N GLY A 38 3.05 -3.51 0.63
CA GLY A 38 3.20 -2.34 1.50
C GLY A 38 3.27 -2.70 2.99
N ARG A 39 3.78 -1.77 3.79
CA ARG A 39 4.10 -2.00 5.22
C ARG A 39 2.91 -1.84 6.18
N VAL A 40 1.92 -1.05 5.77
CA VAL A 40 0.65 -0.84 6.48
C VAL A 40 -0.37 -1.88 6.01
N PRO A 41 -1.00 -2.63 6.93
CA PRO A 41 -2.08 -3.55 6.60
C PRO A 41 -3.26 -2.86 5.91
N PHE A 42 -3.90 -3.55 4.97
CA PHE A 42 -5.07 -3.03 4.26
C PHE A 42 -6.18 -2.55 5.20
N LYS A 43 -6.47 -3.30 6.27
CA LYS A 43 -7.48 -2.92 7.27
C LYS A 43 -7.15 -1.59 7.94
N GLU A 44 -5.88 -1.38 8.29
CA GLU A 44 -5.42 -0.15 8.94
C GLU A 44 -5.51 1.04 7.98
N LEU A 45 -5.23 0.86 6.68
CA LEU A 45 -5.48 1.89 5.67
C LEU A 45 -6.96 2.26 5.58
N VAL A 46 -7.86 1.28 5.58
CA VAL A 46 -9.31 1.51 5.56
C VAL A 46 -9.75 2.29 6.81
N ASP A 47 -9.22 1.95 7.98
CA ASP A 47 -9.52 2.62 9.24
C ASP A 47 -9.02 4.08 9.24
N ILE A 48 -7.78 4.32 8.79
CA ILE A 48 -7.21 5.67 8.63
C ILE A 48 -8.06 6.47 7.64
N PHE A 49 -8.31 5.95 6.44
CA PHE A 49 -9.05 6.69 5.42
C PHE A 49 -10.49 6.99 5.85
N SER A 50 -11.18 6.05 6.48
CA SER A 50 -12.56 6.25 6.96
C SER A 50 -12.65 7.28 8.09
N SER A 51 -11.56 7.53 8.82
CA SER A 51 -11.51 8.54 9.88
C SER A 51 -11.43 9.97 9.36
N TYR A 52 -10.90 10.18 8.14
CA TYR A 52 -10.65 11.52 7.57
C TYR A 52 -11.38 11.80 6.27
N CYS A 53 -11.87 10.77 5.58
CA CYS A 53 -12.48 10.83 4.25
C CYS A 53 -13.64 9.83 4.14
N LYS A 54 -14.55 10.07 3.20
CA LYS A 54 -15.48 9.05 2.72
C LYS A 54 -14.82 8.22 1.62
N ILE A 55 -14.63 6.93 1.87
CA ILE A 55 -14.19 5.98 0.83
C ILE A 55 -15.36 5.81 -0.17
N LYS A 56 -15.10 6.15 -1.44
CA LYS A 56 -16.08 6.03 -2.52
C LYS A 56 -15.96 4.70 -3.25
N GLU A 57 -14.73 4.24 -3.45
CA GLU A 57 -14.43 3.02 -4.17
C GLU A 57 -13.07 2.46 -3.73
N ILE A 58 -12.95 1.13 -3.73
CA ILE A 58 -11.67 0.44 -3.60
C ILE A 58 -11.59 -0.55 -4.75
N GLN A 59 -10.60 -0.40 -5.63
CA GLN A 59 -10.33 -1.34 -6.70
C GLN A 59 -9.10 -2.17 -6.36
N LYS A 60 -9.23 -3.49 -6.46
CA LYS A 60 -8.11 -4.44 -6.38
C LYS A 60 -7.68 -4.76 -7.81
N ILE A 61 -6.44 -4.46 -8.15
CA ILE A 61 -5.84 -4.70 -9.45
C ILE A 61 -4.81 -5.82 -9.29
N ASP A 62 -5.09 -6.97 -9.88
CA ASP A 62 -4.13 -8.07 -9.92
C ASP A 62 -3.15 -7.81 -11.07
N TYR A 63 -1.92 -7.39 -10.74
CA TYR A 63 -0.88 -7.20 -11.74
C TYR A 63 -0.38 -8.56 -12.21
N LYS A 64 -0.76 -8.96 -13.43
CA LYS A 64 -0.11 -10.07 -14.13
C LYS A 64 1.29 -9.60 -14.54
N LYS A 65 2.32 -10.02 -13.81
CA LYS A 65 3.71 -9.64 -14.08
C LYS A 65 4.03 -9.96 -15.55
N ASN A 66 4.43 -8.97 -16.33
CA ASN A 66 4.86 -9.21 -17.71
C ASN A 66 6.07 -10.16 -17.70
N VAL A 67 5.99 -11.22 -18.51
CA VAL A 67 6.92 -12.37 -18.59
C VAL A 67 8.39 -11.95 -18.84
N MET A 68 8.63 -10.72 -19.30
CA MET A 68 9.96 -10.15 -19.52
C MET A 68 10.81 -9.94 -18.25
N SER A 69 10.22 -9.99 -17.04
CA SER A 69 11.00 -9.90 -15.78
C SER A 69 11.80 -11.17 -15.43
N TYR A 70 11.49 -12.31 -16.07
CA TYR A 70 12.15 -13.59 -15.83
C TYR A 70 13.43 -13.81 -16.64
N MET A 71 13.78 -12.91 -17.56
CA MET A 71 15.00 -13.04 -18.35
C MET A 71 16.21 -12.55 -17.51
N ARG A 72 16.80 -13.46 -16.72
CA ARG A 72 18.11 -13.28 -16.06
C ARG A 72 19.08 -14.35 -16.57
N TRP A 73 20.32 -13.95 -16.90
CA TRP A 73 21.34 -14.79 -17.54
C TRP A 73 21.86 -15.92 -16.62
N THR A 74 21.66 -15.83 -15.30
CA THR A 74 22.17 -16.82 -14.34
C THR A 74 21.01 -17.54 -13.66
N ASN A 75 20.83 -18.80 -14.05
CA ASN A 75 19.81 -19.73 -13.59
C ASN A 75 20.12 -20.27 -12.17
N GLU A 76 20.46 -19.39 -11.24
CA GLU A 76 20.67 -19.77 -9.83
C GLU A 76 19.32 -19.82 -9.12
N TRP A 77 18.97 -21.06 -8.78
CA TRP A 77 17.75 -21.50 -8.10
C TRP A 77 17.62 -20.85 -6.73
N ILE A 78 16.98 -19.69 -6.68
CA ILE A 78 16.31 -19.21 -5.48
C ILE A 78 14.85 -19.59 -5.70
N GLU A 79 14.29 -20.45 -4.85
CA GLU A 79 12.85 -20.70 -4.78
C GLU A 79 12.15 -19.37 -4.46
N MET A 80 11.83 -18.60 -5.50
CA MET A 80 11.02 -17.41 -5.35
C MET A 80 9.60 -17.88 -5.11
N LYS A 81 9.21 -17.94 -3.83
CA LYS A 81 7.82 -17.71 -3.44
C LYS A 81 7.46 -16.28 -3.89
N GLU A 82 7.13 -16.12 -5.17
CA GLU A 82 6.61 -14.87 -5.69
C GLU A 82 5.18 -14.72 -5.19
N GLU A 83 5.02 -14.00 -4.08
CA GLU A 83 3.71 -13.58 -3.63
C GLU A 83 3.07 -12.69 -4.72
N PRO A 84 1.80 -12.90 -5.07
CA PRO A 84 1.14 -12.15 -6.13
C PRO A 84 1.15 -10.66 -5.81
N HIS A 85 1.78 -9.86 -6.68
CA HIS A 85 1.77 -8.41 -6.59
C HIS A 85 0.39 -7.89 -6.99
N THR A 86 -0.49 -7.69 -6.02
CA THR A 86 -1.75 -6.95 -6.19
C THR A 86 -1.52 -5.48 -5.86
N GLU A 87 -2.17 -4.56 -6.58
CA GLU A 87 -2.31 -3.15 -6.20
C GLU A 87 -3.75 -2.83 -5.77
N TYR A 88 -3.88 -1.88 -4.85
CA TYR A 88 -5.15 -1.36 -4.36
C TYR A 88 -5.24 0.13 -4.71
N LEU A 89 -6.30 0.53 -5.40
CA LEU A 89 -6.63 1.93 -5.62
C LEU A 89 -7.81 2.33 -4.73
N PHE A 90 -7.61 3.34 -3.89
CA PHE A 90 -8.67 3.93 -3.07
C PHE A 90 -9.09 5.25 -3.70
N LEU A 91 -10.39 5.40 -3.97
CA LEU A 91 -10.99 6.69 -4.30
C LEU A 91 -11.61 7.27 -3.03
N LEU A 92 -11.04 8.37 -2.55
CA LEU A 92 -11.44 9.04 -1.32
C LEU A 92 -12.08 10.39 -1.65
N LYS A 93 -13.13 10.75 -0.92
CA LYS A 93 -13.74 12.08 -0.93
C LYS A 93 -13.57 12.72 0.45
N LYS A 94 -12.92 13.87 0.52
CA LYS A 94 -12.83 14.69 1.75
C LYS A 94 -14.18 15.29 2.13
#